data_AF-A0A962V7K1-F1
#
_entry.id   AF-A0A962V7K1-F1
#
_cell.length_a   1.000
_cell.length_b   1.000
_cell.length_c   1.000
_cell.angle_alpha   90.00
_cell.angle_beta   90.00
_cell.angle_gamma   90.00
#
_symmetry.space_group_name_H-M   'P 1'
#
loop_
_entity.id
_entity.type
_entity.pdbx_description
1 polymer ?
#
loop_
_entity_poly.entity_id
_entity_poly.type
_entity_poly.pdbx_seq_one_letter_code
_entity_poly.pdbx_strand_id
1 'polypeptide(L)'
;RPYAVYNVFAAPELSLEPYHWCYPIIGCASYRGYFDRALAEQEAQRLRQAGYDVYIANIPAYSTLGWFDDPLLNTFIHWPVGLMAELIFHELAHQRLYIDNDTAFNEAFAT
;
A
#
# COMPACT_ATOMS: atom_id res chain seq x y z
N ARG A 1 -4.32 4.32 16.84
CA ARG A 1 -5.00 3.51 15.79
C ARG A 1 -4.12 2.30 15.48
N PRO A 2 -4.68 1.12 15.18
CA PRO A 2 -3.88 -0.08 14.91
C PRO A 2 -3.19 -0.07 13.54
N TYR A 3 -3.68 0.72 12.58
CA TYR A 3 -3.16 0.78 11.21
C TYR A 3 -2.99 2.22 10.73
N ALA A 4 -2.04 2.44 9.84
CA ALA A 4 -1.74 3.75 9.28
C ALA A 4 -2.56 4.01 8.02
N VAL A 5 -2.67 2.99 7.16
CA VAL A 5 -3.27 3.06 5.83
C VAL A 5 -4.15 1.82 5.60
N TYR A 6 -5.23 2.01 4.84
CA TYR A 6 -6.11 0.97 4.34
C TYR A 6 -5.91 0.87 2.83
N ASN A 7 -5.21 -0.16 2.35
CA ASN A 7 -4.95 -0.36 0.92
C ASN A 7 -6.11 -1.12 0.29
N VAL A 8 -6.73 -0.54 -0.74
CA VAL A 8 -7.73 -1.19 -1.56
C VAL A 8 -7.03 -1.83 -2.76
N PHE A 9 -7.26 -3.13 -2.94
CA PHE A 9 -6.85 -3.93 -4.08
C PHE A 9 -8.11 -4.37 -4.81
N ALA A 10 -8.06 -4.43 -6.14
CA ALA A 10 -9.16 -4.98 -6.91
C ALA A 10 -8.66 -5.73 -8.15
N ALA A 11 -9.45 -6.70 -8.62
CA ALA A 11 -9.23 -7.42 -9.87
C ALA A 11 -10.59 -7.86 -10.45
N PRO A 12 -10.73 -8.10 -11.75
CA PRO A 12 -11.92 -8.75 -12.30
C PRO A 12 -12.14 -10.13 -11.66
N GLU A 13 -13.39 -10.55 -11.48
CA GLU A 13 -13.81 -11.77 -10.73
C GLU A 13 -13.06 -13.07 -11.10
N LEU A 14 -12.56 -13.18 -12.33
CA LEU A 14 -11.86 -14.36 -12.84
C LEU A 14 -10.47 -14.03 -13.38
N SER A 15 -9.82 -13.02 -12.81
CA SER A 15 -8.50 -12.55 -13.21
C SER A 15 -7.60 -12.30 -12.02
N LEU A 16 -6.30 -12.48 -12.23
CA LEU A 16 -5.25 -12.05 -11.29
C LEU A 16 -4.61 -10.73 -11.72
N GLU A 17 -5.07 -10.13 -12.82
CA GLU A 17 -4.62 -8.82 -13.26
C GLU A 17 -5.21 -7.72 -12.36
N PRO A 18 -4.36 -6.92 -11.68
CA PRO A 18 -4.85 -5.92 -10.76
C PRO A 18 -5.50 -4.75 -11.49
N TYR A 19 -6.48 -4.14 -10.83
CA TYR A 19 -6.93 -2.80 -11.13
C TYR A 19 -5.80 -1.81 -10.82
N HIS A 20 -5.54 -0.89 -11.74
CA HIS A 20 -4.46 0.07 -11.62
C HIS A 20 -4.98 1.47 -11.30
N TRP A 21 -4.36 2.13 -10.33
CA TRP A 21 -4.52 3.57 -10.10
C TRP A 21 -3.27 4.29 -10.58
N CYS A 22 -3.43 5.22 -11.53
CA CYS A 22 -2.32 5.93 -12.13
C CYS A 22 -2.21 7.36 -11.63
N TYR A 23 -0.98 7.75 -11.31
CA TYR A 23 -0.62 9.06 -10.78
C TYR A 23 0.42 9.73 -11.68
N PRO A 24 0.46 11.07 -11.75
CA PRO A 24 1.36 11.76 -12.67
C PRO A 24 2.86 11.54 -12.42
N ILE A 25 3.25 11.20 -11.19
CA ILE A 25 4.66 11.18 -10.79
C ILE A 25 5.17 9.78 -10.43
N ILE A 26 4.37 8.95 -9.74
CA ILE A 26 4.80 7.61 -9.27
C ILE A 26 4.36 6.46 -10.20
N GLY A 27 3.80 6.80 -11.36
CA GLY A 27 3.19 5.85 -12.30
C GLY A 27 1.91 5.22 -11.76
N CYS A 28 1.63 4.00 -12.20
CA CYS A 28 0.48 3.21 -11.81
C CYS A 28 0.82 2.22 -10.69
N ALA A 29 -0.07 2.11 -9.72
CA ALA A 29 0.02 1.17 -8.61
C ALA A 29 -1.11 0.13 -8.66
N SER A 30 -0.82 -1.10 -8.23
CA SER A 30 -1.79 -2.20 -8.13
C SER A 30 -2.72 -2.10 -6.91
N TYR A 31 -2.55 -1.06 -6.09
CA TYR A 31 -3.41 -0.72 -4.97
C TYR A 31 -3.54 0.79 -4.79
N ARG A 32 -4.52 1.20 -3.99
CA ARG A 32 -4.64 2.58 -3.51
C ARG A 32 -4.82 2.62 -2.00
N GLY A 33 -3.93 3.37 -1.34
CA GLY A 33 -3.99 3.61 0.09
C GLY A 33 -4.96 4.73 0.48
N TYR A 34 -5.66 4.54 1.60
CA TYR A 34 -6.51 5.53 2.25
C TYR A 34 -6.15 5.66 3.73
N PHE A 35 -6.03 6.89 4.22
CA PHE A 35 -5.81 7.15 5.66
C PHE A 35 -7.10 7.08 6.49
N ASP A 36 -8.26 7.17 5.83
CA ASP A 36 -9.58 6.99 6.42
C ASP A 36 -10.20 5.69 5.92
N ARG A 37 -10.59 4.83 6.86
CA ARG A 37 -11.22 3.54 6.58
C ARG A 37 -12.54 3.68 5.84
N ALA A 38 -13.34 4.70 6.17
CA ALA A 38 -14.63 4.90 5.53
C ALA A 38 -14.48 5.20 4.03
N LEU A 39 -13.44 5.94 3.65
CA LEU A 39 -13.11 6.21 2.24
C LEU A 39 -12.65 4.93 1.51
N ALA A 40 -11.83 4.09 2.17
CA ALA A 40 -11.46 2.79 1.61
C ALA A 40 -12.68 1.89 1.39
N GLU A 41 -13.59 1.84 2.36
CA GLU A 41 -14.83 1.07 2.27
C GLU A 41 -15.77 1.59 1.18
N GLN A 42 -15.88 2.91 1.03
CA GLN A 42 -16.64 3.55 -0.05
C GLN A 42 -16.08 3.19 -1.43
N GLU A 43 -14.76 3.29 -1.63
CA GLU A 43 -14.14 2.91 -2.90
C GLU A 43 -14.32 1.41 -3.17
N ALA A 44 -14.16 0.58 -2.14
CA ALA A 44 -14.33 -0.85 -2.27
C ALA A 44 -15.77 -1.23 -2.66
N GLN A 45 -16.77 -0.53 -2.12
CA GLN A 45 -18.17 -0.71 -2.54
C GLN A 45 -18.39 -0.28 -3.99
N ARG A 46 -17.83 0.87 -4.40
CA ARG A 46 -17.92 1.35 -5.78
C ARG A 46 -17.34 0.34 -6.77
N LEU A 47 -16.18 -0.26 -6.46
CA LEU A 47 -15.53 -1.25 -7.31
C LEU A 47 -16.29 -2.58 -7.34
N ARG A 48 -16.83 -3.05 -6.22
CA ARG A 48 -17.70 -4.24 -6.19
C ARG A 48 -18.96 -4.06 -7.04
N GLN A 49 -19.58 -2.88 -6.98
CA GLN A 49 -20.74 -2.54 -7.83
C GLN A 49 -20.38 -2.52 -9.32
N ALA A 50 -19.11 -2.27 -9.66
CA ALA A 50 -18.59 -2.36 -11.01
C ALA A 50 -18.15 -3.78 -11.43
N GLY A 51 -18.35 -4.80 -10.58
CA GLY A 51 -18.05 -6.20 -10.88
C GLY A 51 -16.61 -6.64 -10.59
N TYR A 52 -15.87 -5.88 -9.79
CA TYR A 52 -14.54 -6.29 -9.33
C TYR A 52 -14.60 -7.08 -8.02
N ASP A 53 -13.70 -8.04 -7.89
CA ASP A 53 -13.30 -8.60 -6.60
C ASP A 53 -12.41 -7.59 -5.88
N VAL A 54 -12.70 -7.32 -4.61
CA VAL A 54 -12.04 -6.25 -3.86
C VAL A 54 -11.61 -6.71 -2.47
N TYR A 55 -10.33 -6.46 -2.16
CA TYR A 55 -9.72 -6.72 -0.87
C TYR A 55 -9.22 -5.42 -0.23
N ILE A 56 -9.38 -5.27 1.08
CA ILE A 56 -8.85 -4.15 1.86
C ILE A 56 -7.81 -4.71 2.82
N ALA A 57 -6.55 -4.30 2.65
CA ALA A 57 -5.46 -4.64 3.56
C ALA A 57 -5.26 -3.54 4.60
N ASN A 58 -5.02 -3.94 5.84
CA ASN A 58 -4.66 -3.05 6.93
C ASN A 58 -3.13 -2.92 6.99
N ILE A 59 -2.59 -1.74 6.66
CA ILE A 59 -1.14 -1.54 6.55
C ILE A 59 -0.62 -0.75 7.75
N PRO A 60 0.45 -1.23 8.41
CA PRO A 60 1.00 -0.61 9.62
C PRO A 60 1.84 0.65 9.32
N ALA A 61 2.50 0.73 8.17
CA ALA A 61 3.41 1.82 7.79
C ALA A 61 3.16 2.25 6.33
N TYR A 62 3.89 3.26 5.87
CA TYR A 62 3.92 3.69 4.48
C TYR A 62 5.22 4.46 4.24
N SER A 63 5.66 4.48 2.98
CA SER A 63 6.74 5.36 2.54
C SER A 63 6.22 6.49 1.65
N THR A 64 6.82 7.67 1.80
CA THR A 64 6.65 8.80 0.89
C THR A 64 7.69 8.81 -0.24
N LEU A 65 8.39 7.69 -0.43
CA LEU A 65 9.43 7.51 -1.46
C LEU A 65 10.59 8.52 -1.33
N GLY A 66 10.82 9.01 -0.11
CA GLY A 66 11.90 9.97 0.20
C GLY A 66 11.57 11.42 -0.12
N TRP A 67 10.32 11.75 -0.48
CA TRP A 67 9.91 13.15 -0.68
C TRP A 67 9.72 13.88 0.63
N PHE A 68 9.39 13.15 1.69
CA PHE A 68 9.27 13.63 3.05
C PHE A 68 9.92 12.65 4.02
N ASP A 69 10.11 13.09 5.26
CA ASP A 69 10.54 12.21 6.33
C ASP A 69 9.37 11.29 6.74
N ASP A 70 9.55 9.98 6.53
CA ASP A 70 8.56 8.98 6.91
C ASP A 70 8.51 8.85 8.46
N PRO A 71 7.34 8.99 9.10
CA PRO A 71 7.24 8.99 10.54
C PRO A 71 7.38 7.58 11.14
N LEU A 72 7.96 7.48 12.35
CA LEU A 72 7.81 6.29 13.19
C LEU A 72 6.42 6.27 13.82
N LEU A 73 5.59 5.30 13.42
CA LEU A 73 4.18 5.26 13.77
C LEU A 73 3.89 4.29 14.91
N ASN A 74 3.05 4.71 15.87
CA ASN A 74 2.60 3.90 17.00
C ASN A 74 1.89 2.59 16.62
N THR A 75 1.59 2.40 15.33
CA THR A 75 1.05 1.18 14.72
C THR A 75 2.05 0.01 14.75
N PHE A 76 3.36 0.28 14.78
CA PHE A 76 4.40 -0.76 14.76
C PHE A 76 5.57 -0.57 15.73
N ILE A 77 5.76 0.60 16.39
CA ILE A 77 6.97 0.81 17.23
C ILE A 77 7.07 -0.15 18.43
N HIS A 78 5.94 -0.74 18.86
CA HIS A 78 5.91 -1.68 19.98
C HIS A 78 5.99 -3.14 19.55
N TRP A 79 6.27 -3.42 18.28
CA TRP A 79 6.46 -4.78 17.77
C TRP A 79 7.79 -5.37 18.26
N PRO A 80 7.94 -6.71 18.21
CA PRO A 80 9.25 -7.35 18.41
C PRO A 80 10.31 -6.70 17.50
N VAL A 81 11.49 -6.43 18.06
CA VAL A 81 12.56 -5.65 17.39
C VAL A 81 12.90 -6.17 15.99
N GLY A 82 12.89 -7.49 15.78
CA GLY A 82 13.13 -8.08 14.46
C GLY A 82 12.09 -7.65 13.42
N LEU A 83 10.80 -7.77 13.73
CA LEU A 83 9.70 -7.38 12.84
C LEU A 83 9.65 -5.85 12.63
N MET A 84 9.97 -5.08 13.67
CA MET A 84 10.07 -3.63 13.55
C MET A 84 11.22 -3.23 12.61
N ALA A 85 12.39 -3.87 12.74
CA ALA A 85 13.54 -3.60 11.89
C ALA A 85 13.28 -4.01 10.44
N GLU A 86 12.68 -5.19 10.22
CA GLU A 86 12.24 -5.67 8.91
C GLU A 86 11.34 -4.64 8.22
N LEU A 87 10.29 -4.17 8.90
CA LEU A 87 9.38 -3.16 8.35
C LEU A 87 10.09 -1.82 8.08
N ILE A 88 10.98 -1.36 8.98
CA ILE A 88 11.75 -0.13 8.76
C ILE A 88 12.62 -0.27 7.51
N PHE A 89 13.30 -1.39 7.32
CA PHE A 89 14.14 -1.60 6.14
C PHE A 89 13.32 -1.72 4.86
N HIS A 90 12.14 -2.34 4.92
CA HIS A 90 11.19 -2.37 3.80
C HIS A 90 10.83 -0.94 3.35
N GLU A 91 10.35 -0.09 4.26
CA GLU A 91 9.95 1.27 3.90
C GLU A 91 11.16 2.12 3.44
N LEU A 92 12.35 1.93 4.03
CA LEU A 92 13.57 2.58 3.58
C LEU A 92 14.04 2.09 2.19
N ALA A 93 13.76 0.84 1.82
CA ALA A 93 14.11 0.30 0.51
C ALA A 93 13.37 1.05 -0.60
N HIS A 94 12.08 1.37 -0.40
CA HIS A 94 11.28 2.19 -1.32
C HIS A 94 11.88 3.58 -1.56
N GLN A 95 12.58 4.16 -0.57
CA GLN A 95 13.30 5.43 -0.75
C GLN A 95 14.60 5.28 -1.55
N ARG A 96 15.20 4.08 -1.59
CA ARG A 96 16.44 3.82 -2.33
C ARG A 96 16.19 3.49 -3.79
N LEU A 97 15.14 2.73 -4.06
CA LEU A 97 14.77 2.35 -5.41
C LEU A 97 13.26 2.17 -5.48
N TYR A 98 12.66 2.86 -6.46
CA TYR A 98 11.29 2.69 -6.85
C TYR A 98 11.22 2.78 -8.38
N ILE A 99 10.55 1.83 -9.02
CA ILE A 99 10.36 1.77 -10.47
C ILE A 99 8.89 2.08 -10.77
N ASP A 100 8.68 3.09 -11.61
CA ASP A 100 7.35 3.48 -12.08
C ASP A 100 6.65 2.32 -12.78
N ASN A 101 5.35 2.14 -12.50
CA ASN A 101 4.50 1.10 -13.07
C ASN A 101 4.89 -0.35 -12.72
N ASP A 102 5.74 -0.58 -11.72
CA ASP A 102 6.14 -1.93 -11.32
C ASP A 102 5.97 -2.17 -9.81
N THR A 103 4.72 -2.19 -9.35
CA THR A 103 4.41 -2.48 -7.93
C THR A 103 4.94 -3.85 -7.49
N ALA A 104 4.92 -4.85 -8.38
CA ALA A 104 5.41 -6.18 -8.04
C ALA A 104 6.91 -6.17 -7.73
N PHE A 105 7.71 -5.51 -8.56
CA PHE A 105 9.13 -5.33 -8.30
C PHE A 105 9.38 -4.52 -7.03
N ASN A 106 8.71 -3.39 -6.84
CA ASN A 106 8.96 -2.49 -5.71
C ASN A 106 8.73 -3.20 -4.36
N GLU A 107 7.63 -3.93 -4.22
CA GLU A 107 7.32 -4.68 -3.00
C GLU A 107 8.26 -5.89 -2.79
N ALA A 108 8.65 -6.57 -3.88
CA ALA A 108 9.58 -7.69 -3.82
C ALA A 108 11.02 -7.27 -3.49
N PHE A 109 11.46 -6.11 -3.95
CA PHE A 109 12.79 -5.55 -3.64
C PHE A 109 12.91 -5.14 -2.17
N ALA A 110 11.80 -4.72 -1.57
CA ALA A 110 11.74 -4.26 -0.19
C ALA A 110 11.61 -5.40 0.84
N THR A 111 11.62 -6.68 0.43
CA THR A 111 11.46 -7.86 1.30
C THR A 111 12.70 -8.76 1.26
#